data_AF-A0AAE1TC14-F1
#
_entry.id   AF-A0AAE1TC14-F1
#
_cell.length_a   1.000
_cell.length_b   1.000
_cell.length_c   1.000
_cell.angle_alpha   90.00
_cell.angle_beta   90.00
_cell.angle_gamma   90.00
#
_symmetry.space_group_name_H-M   'P 1'
#
loop_
_entity.id
_entity.type
_entity.pdbx_description
1 polymer ?
#
loop_
_entity_poly.entity_id
_entity_poly.type
_entity_poly.pdbx_seq_one_letter_code
_entity_poly.pdbx_strand_id
1 'polypeptide(L)'
;MGCEAAAEGAERRAACSAQGFLEKAGDKGKIVKWCPQEQVLAHPSTACFVTHCGWNSTMEALASGVPVVAFPQWGDQVTNAKFLVDVLKVGIRLGKGEAEGKIVPRDEVERCLRTATGGPEAAKMKQNTLKWKKAAEEAVAEGGSSYRSMRDFVDEVVRIGSNRS
;
A
#
# COMPACT_ATOMS: atom_id res chain seq x y z
N MET A 1 23.84 -21.50 34.38
CA MET A 1 23.99 -21.13 32.96
C MET A 1 22.83 -21.60 32.07
N GLY A 2 22.14 -22.73 32.34
CA GLY A 2 21.04 -23.22 31.46
C GLY A 2 19.66 -22.55 31.64
N CYS A 3 19.29 -22.12 32.86
CA CYS A 3 18.00 -21.44 33.10
C CYS A 3 17.96 -20.00 32.57
N GLU A 4 19.09 -19.30 32.56
CA GLU A 4 19.20 -17.89 32.18
C GLU A 4 19.00 -17.69 30.67
N ALA A 5 19.61 -18.55 29.85
CA ALA A 5 19.41 -18.55 28.40
C ALA A 5 17.99 -18.99 27.99
N ALA A 6 17.35 -19.87 28.76
CA ALA A 6 15.96 -20.27 28.53
C ALA A 6 14.98 -19.14 28.89
N ALA A 7 15.26 -18.38 29.96
CA ALA A 7 14.53 -17.18 30.35
C ALA A 7 14.68 -16.05 29.31
N GLU A 8 15.92 -15.78 28.84
CA GLU A 8 16.17 -14.84 27.73
C GLU A 8 15.44 -15.25 26.44
N GLY A 9 15.40 -16.56 26.13
CA GLY A 9 14.68 -17.08 24.97
C GLY A 9 13.15 -16.99 25.12
N ALA A 10 12.62 -17.08 26.33
CA ALA A 10 11.20 -16.88 26.62
C ALA A 10 10.81 -15.40 26.58
N GLU A 11 11.62 -14.51 27.18
CA GLU A 11 11.44 -13.06 27.10
C GLU A 11 11.56 -12.53 25.68
N ARG A 12 12.52 -13.03 24.88
CA ARG A 12 12.61 -12.66 23.45
C ARG A 12 11.38 -13.10 22.65
N ARG A 13 10.80 -14.27 22.96
CA ARG A 13 9.57 -14.75 22.32
C ARG A 13 8.33 -13.97 22.76
N ALA A 14 8.24 -13.62 24.05
CA ALA A 14 7.19 -12.75 24.58
C ALA A 14 7.28 -11.33 24.01
N ALA A 15 8.49 -10.78 23.90
CA ALA A 15 8.76 -9.47 23.27
C ALA A 15 8.48 -9.46 21.75
N CYS A 16 8.52 -10.62 21.09
CA CYS A 16 8.16 -10.79 19.69
C CYS A 16 6.67 -11.16 19.49
N SER A 17 5.89 -11.23 20.58
CA SER A 17 4.44 -11.42 20.52
C SER A 17 3.72 -10.10 20.23
N ALA A 18 2.49 -10.19 19.69
CA ALA A 18 1.65 -9.01 19.49
C ALA A 18 1.42 -8.21 20.78
N GLN A 19 1.32 -8.91 21.92
CA GLN A 19 1.15 -8.30 23.24
C GLN A 19 2.41 -7.51 23.65
N GLY A 20 3.59 -8.13 23.57
CA GLY A 20 4.86 -7.46 23.89
C GLY A 20 5.20 -6.31 22.95
N PHE A 21 4.71 -6.33 21.71
CA PHE A 21 4.78 -5.18 20.80
C PHE A 21 3.88 -4.03 21.26
N LEU A 22 2.62 -4.30 21.60
CA LEU A 22 1.66 -3.28 22.03
C LEU A 22 2.11 -2.59 23.32
N GLU A 23 2.68 -3.33 24.27
CA GLU A 23 3.26 -2.76 25.50
C GLU A 23 4.36 -1.75 25.20
N LYS A 24 5.21 -2.02 24.21
CA LYS A 24 6.27 -1.09 23.77
C LYS A 24 5.71 0.08 22.94
N ALA A 25 4.67 -0.16 22.15
CA ALA A 25 4.06 0.86 21.31
C ALA A 25 3.18 1.84 22.10
N GLY A 26 2.65 1.41 23.26
CA GLY A 26 1.73 2.21 24.08
C GLY A 26 0.48 2.59 23.29
N ASP A 27 0.11 3.87 23.37
CA ASP A 27 -1.03 4.47 22.66
C ASP A 27 -0.77 4.78 21.17
N LYS A 28 0.46 4.54 20.68
CA LYS A 28 0.89 4.89 19.32
C LYS A 28 0.74 3.76 18.30
N GLY A 29 0.26 2.58 18.74
CA GLY A 29 0.14 1.40 17.90
C GLY A 29 -1.19 0.68 18.09
N LYS A 30 -1.73 0.15 17.01
CA LYS A 30 -2.91 -0.72 17.04
C LYS A 30 -2.66 -1.92 16.14
N ILE A 31 -2.90 -3.13 16.67
CA ILE A 31 -2.87 -4.37 15.89
C ILE A 31 -4.31 -4.84 15.72
N VAL A 32 -4.70 -5.07 14.47
CA VAL A 32 -6.02 -5.62 14.10
C VAL A 32 -5.83 -6.73 13.08
N LYS A 33 -6.71 -7.73 13.10
CA LYS A 33 -6.71 -8.80 12.08
C LYS A 33 -7.22 -8.30 10.73
N TRP A 34 -8.12 -7.34 10.75
CA TRP A 34 -8.74 -6.74 9.58
C TRP A 34 -9.15 -5.30 9.90
N CYS A 35 -9.14 -4.45 8.88
CA CYS A 35 -9.65 -3.08 8.96
C CYS A 35 -10.38 -2.72 7.67
N PRO A 36 -11.33 -1.77 7.70
CA PRO A 36 -11.93 -1.22 6.50
C PRO A 36 -10.90 -0.38 5.73
N GLN A 37 -10.05 -1.04 4.94
CA GLN A 37 -8.86 -0.46 4.32
C GLN A 37 -9.17 0.83 3.54
N GLU A 38 -10.24 0.84 2.75
CA GLU A 38 -10.70 2.03 2.03
C GLU A 38 -10.93 3.22 2.97
N GLN A 39 -11.63 3.03 4.09
CA GLN A 39 -11.91 4.09 5.05
C GLN A 39 -10.64 4.56 5.76
N VAL A 40 -9.72 3.63 6.06
CA VAL A 40 -8.41 3.98 6.63
C VAL A 40 -7.60 4.82 5.66
N LEU A 41 -7.56 4.45 4.37
CA LEU A 41 -6.83 5.19 3.34
C LEU A 41 -7.45 6.55 3.04
N ALA A 42 -8.79 6.67 3.10
CA ALA A 42 -9.49 7.93 2.95
C ALA A 42 -9.34 8.88 4.15
N HIS A 43 -8.88 8.38 5.30
CA HIS A 43 -8.77 9.19 6.52
C HIS A 43 -7.65 10.23 6.43
N PRO A 44 -7.88 11.51 6.79
CA PRO A 44 -6.89 12.58 6.64
C PRO A 44 -5.61 12.38 7.48
N SER A 45 -5.68 11.60 8.56
CA SER A 45 -4.51 11.25 9.39
C SER A 45 -3.60 10.18 8.77
N THR A 46 -3.97 9.59 7.63
CA THR A 46 -3.15 8.56 6.98
C THR A 46 -2.01 9.21 6.19
N ALA A 47 -0.79 9.08 6.71
CA ALA A 47 0.41 9.65 6.12
C ALA A 47 1.03 8.77 5.02
N CYS A 48 1.04 7.45 5.21
CA CYS A 48 1.57 6.50 4.25
C CYS A 48 0.91 5.11 4.39
N PHE A 49 1.02 4.30 3.35
CA PHE A 49 0.52 2.93 3.33
C PHE A 49 1.62 1.93 2.98
N VAL A 50 1.95 1.03 3.90
CA VAL A 50 2.84 -0.10 3.60
C VAL A 50 2.01 -1.19 2.95
N THR A 51 2.36 -1.58 1.73
CA THR A 51 1.51 -2.48 0.93
C THR A 51 2.32 -3.51 0.15
N HIS A 52 1.74 -4.70 0.04
CA HIS A 52 2.20 -5.76 -0.84
C HIS A 52 1.99 -5.45 -2.34
N CYS A 53 1.39 -4.31 -2.68
CA CYS A 53 1.24 -3.86 -4.08
C CYS A 53 0.33 -4.74 -4.94
N GLY A 54 -0.63 -5.46 -4.34
CA GLY A 54 -1.76 -6.00 -5.10
C GLY A 54 -2.52 -4.88 -5.83
N TRP A 55 -3.07 -5.17 -6.99
CA TRP A 55 -3.63 -4.12 -7.88
C TRP A 55 -4.81 -3.37 -7.24
N ASN A 56 -5.69 -4.06 -6.50
CA ASN A 56 -6.81 -3.40 -5.81
C ASN A 56 -6.31 -2.39 -4.77
N SER A 57 -5.38 -2.80 -3.90
CA SER A 57 -4.82 -1.90 -2.88
C SER A 57 -3.97 -0.78 -3.49
N THR A 58 -3.39 -1.02 -4.66
CA THR A 58 -2.69 0.00 -5.45
C THR A 58 -3.67 1.08 -5.94
N MET A 59 -4.81 0.66 -6.51
CA MET A 59 -5.86 1.58 -6.96
C MET A 59 -6.46 2.38 -5.81
N GLU A 60 -6.74 1.75 -4.66
CA GLU A 60 -7.25 2.44 -3.46
C GLU A 60 -6.27 3.49 -2.93
N ALA A 61 -4.96 3.19 -2.91
CA ALA A 61 -3.93 4.15 -2.49
C ALA A 61 -3.84 5.36 -3.43
N LEU A 62 -3.89 5.11 -4.75
CA LEU A 62 -3.86 6.16 -5.77
C LEU A 62 -5.12 7.04 -5.71
N ALA A 63 -6.31 6.44 -5.63
CA ALA A 63 -7.58 7.15 -5.50
C ALA A 63 -7.69 7.93 -4.17
N SER A 64 -7.05 7.44 -3.11
CA SER A 64 -7.00 8.15 -1.83
C SER A 64 -5.91 9.23 -1.77
N GLY A 65 -4.97 9.23 -2.72
CA GLY A 65 -3.83 10.15 -2.72
C GLY A 65 -2.87 9.89 -1.56
N VAL A 66 -2.61 8.62 -1.26
CA VAL A 66 -1.76 8.17 -0.15
C VAL A 66 -0.43 7.62 -0.68
N PRO A 67 0.72 8.15 -0.23
CA PRO A 67 2.04 7.60 -0.57
C PRO A 67 2.22 6.17 -0.06
N VAL A 68 2.99 5.37 -0.80
CA VAL A 68 3.17 3.95 -0.47
C VAL A 68 4.61 3.59 -0.08
N VAL A 69 4.74 2.67 0.86
CA VAL A 69 5.97 1.89 1.06
C VAL A 69 5.72 0.52 0.45
N ALA A 70 6.32 0.28 -0.71
CA ALA A 70 6.07 -0.87 -1.56
C ALA A 70 6.89 -2.08 -1.09
N PHE A 71 6.20 -3.10 -0.58
CA PHE A 71 6.78 -4.36 -0.12
C PHE A 71 6.14 -5.56 -0.84
N PRO A 72 6.36 -5.70 -2.17
CA PRO A 72 5.74 -6.75 -2.94
C PRO A 72 6.15 -8.14 -2.44
N GLN A 73 5.25 -9.12 -2.58
CA GLN A 73 5.54 -10.51 -2.25
C GLN A 73 5.83 -11.32 -3.50
N TRP A 74 4.87 -11.46 -4.42
CA TRP A 74 5.01 -12.34 -5.59
C TRP A 74 4.10 -11.92 -6.76
N GLY A 75 4.33 -12.53 -7.93
CA GLY A 75 3.49 -12.31 -9.11
C GLY A 75 3.56 -10.90 -9.66
N ASP A 76 2.41 -10.36 -10.05
CA ASP A 76 2.25 -9.02 -10.62
C ASP A 76 2.59 -7.90 -9.63
N GLN A 77 2.56 -8.18 -8.32
CA GLN A 77 2.89 -7.23 -7.26
C GLN A 77 4.27 -6.59 -7.44
N VAL A 78 5.25 -7.36 -7.90
CA VAL A 78 6.62 -6.87 -8.14
C VAL A 78 6.63 -5.79 -9.24
N THR A 79 5.82 -6.01 -10.27
CA THR A 79 5.60 -5.08 -11.40
C THR A 79 4.79 -3.87 -10.95
N ASN A 80 3.71 -4.06 -10.19
CA ASN A 80 2.90 -2.97 -9.64
C ASN A 80 3.75 -2.04 -8.77
N ALA A 81 4.61 -2.62 -7.93
CA ALA A 81 5.56 -1.87 -7.13
C ALA A 81 6.59 -1.10 -7.99
N LYS A 82 6.96 -1.60 -9.18
CA LYS A 82 7.77 -0.86 -10.17
C LYS A 82 7.01 0.32 -10.74
N PHE A 83 5.74 0.15 -11.09
CA PHE A 83 4.91 1.27 -11.53
C PHE A 83 4.78 2.34 -10.44
N LEU A 84 4.42 1.95 -9.21
CA LEU A 84 4.25 2.87 -8.08
C LEU A 84 5.52 3.69 -7.77
N VAL A 85 6.68 3.02 -7.68
CA VAL A 85 7.94 3.66 -7.27
C VAL A 85 8.65 4.33 -8.43
N ASP A 86 8.76 3.66 -9.57
CA ASP A 86 9.67 4.10 -10.65
C ASP A 86 8.97 4.93 -11.72
N VAL A 87 7.67 4.72 -11.94
CA VAL A 87 6.91 5.41 -13.00
C VAL A 87 6.06 6.54 -12.41
N LEU A 88 5.18 6.20 -11.45
CA LEU A 88 4.25 7.15 -10.85
C LEU A 88 4.93 8.04 -9.80
N LYS A 89 6.06 7.60 -9.25
CA LYS A 89 6.86 8.30 -8.22
C LYS A 89 6.05 8.61 -6.96
N VAL A 90 5.20 7.67 -6.54
CA VAL A 90 4.30 7.82 -5.38
C VAL A 90 4.73 7.01 -4.16
N GLY A 91 5.89 6.37 -4.20
CA GLY A 91 6.33 5.52 -3.10
C GLY A 91 7.80 5.17 -3.08
N ILE A 92 8.17 4.41 -2.06
CA ILE A 92 9.54 3.91 -1.80
C ILE A 92 9.51 2.39 -1.80
N ARG A 93 10.53 1.76 -2.38
CA ARG A 93 10.67 0.30 -2.37
C ARG A 93 11.28 -0.17 -1.04
N LEU A 94 10.61 -1.10 -0.37
CA LEU A 94 11.10 -1.77 0.84
C LEU A 94 11.76 -3.13 0.57
N GLY A 95 11.33 -3.84 -0.48
CA GLY A 95 11.89 -5.14 -0.87
C GLY A 95 11.57 -5.50 -2.31
N LYS A 96 12.21 -6.55 -2.86
CA LYS A 96 12.05 -6.96 -4.27
C LYS A 96 11.15 -8.17 -4.49
N GLY A 97 10.47 -8.67 -3.45
CA GLY A 97 9.66 -9.89 -3.52
C GLY A 97 10.22 -11.03 -2.70
N GLU A 98 9.38 -12.00 -2.39
CA GLU A 98 9.73 -13.23 -1.65
C GLU A 98 10.79 -14.05 -2.38
N ALA A 99 10.83 -13.99 -3.72
CA ALA A 99 11.85 -14.65 -4.53
C ALA A 99 13.28 -14.16 -4.24
N GLU A 100 13.45 -12.98 -3.64
CA GLU A 100 14.77 -12.52 -3.19
C GLU A 100 15.29 -13.32 -1.99
N GLY A 101 14.39 -13.96 -1.22
CA GLY A 101 14.74 -14.79 -0.07
C GLY A 101 15.43 -14.03 1.07
N LYS A 102 15.29 -12.69 1.11
CA LYS A 102 15.95 -11.83 2.09
C LYS A 102 14.96 -11.23 3.08
N ILE A 103 15.36 -11.26 4.34
CA ILE A 103 14.67 -10.54 5.42
C ILE A 103 15.06 -9.07 5.31
N VAL A 104 14.06 -8.18 5.27
CA VAL A 104 14.28 -6.74 5.34
C VAL A 104 14.64 -6.37 6.78
N PRO A 105 15.80 -5.75 7.02
CA PRO A 105 16.22 -5.43 8.37
C PRO A 105 15.43 -4.23 8.92
N ARG A 106 15.37 -4.13 10.25
CA ARG A 106 14.54 -3.13 10.97
C ARG A 106 14.89 -1.68 10.58
N ASP A 107 16.17 -1.39 10.45
CA ASP A 107 16.72 -0.09 10.06
C ASP A 107 16.24 0.33 8.66
N GLU A 108 16.13 -0.61 7.73
CA GLU A 108 15.61 -0.33 6.39
C GLU A 108 14.10 -0.04 6.41
N VAL A 109 13.33 -0.76 7.24
CA VAL A 109 11.91 -0.46 7.48
C VAL A 109 11.74 0.95 8.05
N GLU A 110 12.54 1.29 9.08
CA GLU A 110 12.51 2.61 9.71
C GLU A 110 12.89 3.72 8.73
N ARG A 111 13.96 3.53 7.95
CA ARG A 111 14.41 4.49 6.93
C ARG A 111 13.30 4.76 5.91
N CYS A 112 12.65 3.72 5.39
CA CYS A 112 11.56 3.87 4.43
C CYS A 112 10.36 4.60 5.02
N LEU A 113 9.92 4.24 6.23
CA LEU A 113 8.79 4.89 6.89
C LEU A 113 9.06 6.37 7.18
N ARG A 114 10.25 6.71 7.69
CA ARG A 114 10.63 8.11 7.95
C ARG A 114 10.67 8.93 6.66
N THR A 115 11.22 8.36 5.59
CA THR A 115 11.29 9.04 4.28
C THR A 115 9.91 9.19 3.65
N ALA A 116 8.99 8.25 3.88
CA ALA A 116 7.62 8.30 3.37
C ALA A 116 6.72 9.27 4.12
N THR A 117 7.02 9.56 5.39
CA THR A 117 6.16 10.37 6.26
C THR A 117 6.72 11.75 6.60
N GLY A 118 8.00 12.02 6.31
CA GLY A 118 8.63 13.31 6.61
C GLY A 118 9.70 13.74 5.60
N GLY A 119 9.91 15.06 5.52
CA GLY A 119 10.94 15.67 4.69
C GLY A 119 10.54 15.92 3.23
N PRO A 120 11.48 16.41 2.40
CA PRO A 120 11.22 16.83 1.02
C PRO A 120 10.72 15.69 0.12
N GLU A 121 11.24 14.46 0.29
CA GLU A 121 10.82 13.30 -0.49
C GLU A 121 9.36 12.91 -0.18
N ALA A 122 8.94 12.94 1.08
CA ALA A 122 7.54 12.72 1.47
C ALA A 122 6.61 13.75 0.81
N ALA A 123 7.00 15.03 0.82
CA ALA A 123 6.22 16.10 0.19
C ALA A 123 6.10 15.90 -1.33
N LYS A 124 7.18 15.50 -1.99
CA LYS A 124 7.20 15.20 -3.43
C LYS A 124 6.32 13.99 -3.78
N MET A 125 6.41 12.91 -3.01
CA MET A 125 5.52 11.76 -3.18
C MET A 125 4.06 12.14 -2.96
N LYS A 126 3.76 12.93 -1.93
CA LYS A 126 2.40 13.42 -1.67
C LYS A 126 1.88 14.24 -2.85
N GLN A 127 2.68 15.16 -3.39
CA GLN A 127 2.31 15.91 -4.59
C GLN A 127 2.01 15.00 -5.78
N ASN A 128 2.84 13.98 -6.03
CA ASN A 128 2.60 13.00 -7.10
C ASN A 128 1.31 12.20 -6.85
N THR A 129 1.05 11.76 -5.61
CA THR A 129 -0.18 11.03 -5.29
C THR A 129 -1.42 11.88 -5.53
N LEU A 130 -1.40 13.17 -5.21
CA LEU A 130 -2.51 14.09 -5.47
C LEU A 130 -2.72 14.32 -6.97
N LYS A 131 -1.64 14.40 -7.75
CA LYS A 131 -1.73 14.46 -9.21
C LYS A 131 -2.43 13.22 -9.77
N TRP A 132 -2.01 12.02 -9.34
CA TRP A 132 -2.60 10.77 -9.83
C TRP A 132 -4.02 10.53 -9.32
N LYS A 133 -4.32 10.93 -8.08
CA LYS A 133 -5.68 10.97 -7.54
C LYS A 133 -6.61 11.78 -8.44
N LYS A 134 -6.22 13.02 -8.74
CA LYS A 134 -6.99 13.90 -9.63
C LYS A 134 -7.20 13.27 -11.01
N ALA A 135 -6.15 12.70 -11.60
CA ALA A 135 -6.27 12.03 -12.90
C ALA A 135 -7.21 10.81 -12.84
N ALA A 136 -7.21 10.05 -11.75
CA ALA A 136 -8.12 8.93 -11.55
C ALA A 136 -9.58 9.41 -11.41
N GLU A 137 -9.82 10.47 -10.62
CA GLU A 137 -11.14 11.10 -10.48
C GLU A 137 -11.66 11.61 -11.83
N GLU A 138 -10.82 12.31 -12.61
CA GLU A 138 -11.17 12.81 -13.95
C GLU A 138 -11.45 11.69 -14.96
N ALA A 139 -10.76 10.56 -14.87
CA ALA A 139 -10.97 9.43 -15.77
C ALA A 139 -12.35 8.78 -15.58
N VAL A 140 -12.82 8.69 -14.33
CA VAL A 140 -14.09 8.02 -13.97
C VAL A 140 -15.30 8.96 -13.89
N ALA A 141 -15.07 10.27 -13.77
CA ALA A 141 -16.12 11.28 -13.81
C ALA A 141 -16.96 11.19 -15.09
N GLU A 142 -18.18 11.74 -15.06
CA GLU A 142 -19.05 11.79 -16.24
C GLU A 142 -18.33 12.47 -17.41
N GLY A 143 -18.35 11.82 -18.57
CA GLY A 143 -17.62 12.27 -19.75
C GLY A 143 -16.11 12.04 -19.69
N GLY A 144 -15.56 11.43 -18.65
CA GLY A 144 -14.15 11.02 -18.51
C GLY A 144 -13.74 9.87 -19.43
N SER A 145 -12.44 9.56 -19.51
CA SER A 145 -11.93 8.53 -20.43
C SER A 145 -12.45 7.13 -20.10
N SER A 146 -12.31 6.68 -18.84
CA SER A 146 -12.82 5.39 -18.39
C SER A 146 -14.34 5.34 -18.41
N TYR A 147 -15.02 6.45 -18.08
CA TYR A 147 -16.48 6.55 -18.22
C TYR A 147 -16.93 6.29 -19.67
N ARG A 148 -16.30 6.94 -20.66
CA ARG A 148 -16.61 6.73 -22.07
C ARG A 148 -16.28 5.31 -22.53
N SER A 149 -15.12 4.77 -22.16
CA SER A 149 -14.78 3.39 -22.52
C SER A 149 -15.78 2.37 -21.97
N MET A 150 -16.27 2.57 -20.74
CA MET A 150 -17.31 1.71 -20.16
C MET A 150 -18.65 1.86 -20.89
N ARG A 151 -19.05 3.11 -21.19
CA ARG A 151 -20.23 3.42 -22.01
C ARG A 151 -20.18 2.71 -23.37
N ASP A 152 -19.07 2.87 -24.10
CA ASP A 152 -18.87 2.26 -25.41
C ASP A 152 -18.96 0.73 -25.34
N PHE A 153 -18.39 0.13 -24.30
CA PHE A 153 -18.50 -1.31 -24.07
C PHE A 153 -19.93 -1.76 -23.81
N VAL A 154 -20.69 -1.05 -22.97
CA VAL A 154 -22.10 -1.39 -22.70
C VAL A 154 -22.95 -1.23 -23.96
N ASP A 155 -22.78 -0.12 -24.69
CA ASP A 155 -23.51 0.17 -25.92
C ASP A 155 -23.25 -0.94 -26.97
N GLU A 156 -22.02 -1.42 -27.06
CA GLU A 156 -21.64 -2.55 -27.93
C GLU A 156 -22.32 -3.87 -27.53
N VAL A 157 -22.32 -4.21 -26.23
CA VAL A 157 -22.95 -5.43 -25.74
C VAL A 157 -24.45 -5.42 -26.00
N VAL A 158 -25.11 -4.28 -25.78
CA VAL A 158 -26.54 -4.10 -26.07
C VAL A 158 -26.81 -4.27 -27.57
N ARG A 159 -26.01 -3.64 -28.44
CA ARG A 159 -26.13 -3.76 -29.89
C ARG A 159 -26.02 -5.20 -30.37
N ILE A 160 -25.07 -5.97 -29.84
CA ILE A 160 -24.92 -7.40 -30.18
C ILE A 160 -26.14 -8.20 -29.71
N GLY A 161 -26.69 -7.90 -28.54
CA GLY A 161 -27.88 -8.56 -28.00
C GLY A 161 -29.12 -8.34 -28.85
N SER A 162 -29.38 -7.10 -29.28
CA SER A 162 -30.52 -6.74 -30.13
C SER A 162 -30.43 -7.30 -31.55
N ASN A 163 -29.22 -7.57 -32.06
CA ASN A 163 -29.02 -8.18 -33.39
C ASN A 163 -29.17 -9.71 -33.38
N ARG A 164 -29.35 -10.34 -32.21
CA ARG A 164 -29.50 -11.81 -32.05
C ARG A 164 -30.95 -12.24 -31.75
N SER A 165 -31.86 -11.29 -31.55
CA SER A 165 -33.31 -11.47 -31.39
C SER A 165 -34.05 -11.17 -32.70
#